data_AF-A0A4V6CJT8-F1
#
_entry.id   AF-A0A4V6CJT8-F1
#
_cell.length_a   1.000
_cell.length_b   1.000
_cell.length_c   1.000
_cell.angle_alpha   90.00
_cell.angle_beta   90.00
_cell.angle_gamma   90.00
#
_symmetry.space_group_name_H-M   'P 1'
#
loop_
_entity.id
_entity.type
_entity.pdbx_description
1 polymer ?
#
loop_
_entity_poly.entity_id
_entity_poly.type
_entity_poly.pdbx_seq_one_letter_code
_entity_poly.pdbx_strand_id
1 'polypeptide(L)'
;ISAVGFFGQDTQRNFAGKIYVACIVHEECFEGIAARLVSERYQPDYVIIGEASELNLKIGQRGRAEIVVETFGKPAHSANPQAGINAVYKMAQLIDKIRTIT
;
A
#
# COMPACT_ATOMS: atom_id res chain seq x y z
N ILE A 1 17.88 12.69 -2.58
CA ILE A 1 19.08 12.42 -3.42
C ILE A 1 20.25 13.33 -3.05
N SER A 2 20.03 14.64 -2.91
CA SER A 2 21.08 15.61 -2.55
C SER A 2 21.88 15.25 -1.29
N ALA A 3 21.23 14.80 -0.23
CA ALA A 3 21.91 14.44 1.03
C ALA A 3 23.00 13.37 0.86
N VAL A 4 22.72 12.28 0.13
CA VAL A 4 23.72 11.23 -0.14
C VAL A 4 24.85 11.75 -1.03
N GLY A 5 24.52 12.64 -1.99
CA GLY A 5 25.51 13.31 -2.83
C GLY A 5 26.49 14.17 -2.03
N PHE A 6 25.96 15.05 -1.16
CA PHE A 6 26.77 15.90 -0.29
C PHE A 6 27.60 15.09 0.69
N PHE A 7 27.00 14.09 1.36
CA PHE A 7 27.74 13.20 2.26
C PHE A 7 28.90 12.49 1.55
N GLY A 8 28.68 12.01 0.31
CA GLY A 8 29.74 11.41 -0.50
C GLY A 8 30.86 12.38 -0.87
N GLN A 9 30.57 13.67 -1.05
CA GLN A 9 31.58 14.70 -1.29
C GLN A 9 32.36 15.04 -0.01
N ASP A 10 31.66 15.29 1.09
CA ASP A 10 32.25 15.67 2.38
C ASP A 10 33.20 14.58 2.91
N THR A 11 32.84 13.32 2.68
CA THR A 11 33.65 12.17 3.09
C THR A 11 34.66 11.72 2.05
N GLN A 12 34.67 12.32 0.85
CA GLN A 12 35.40 11.80 -0.31
C GLN A 12 35.09 10.31 -0.58
N ARG A 13 33.88 9.88 -0.24
CA ARG A 13 33.40 8.49 -0.26
C ARG A 13 34.24 7.53 0.61
N ASN A 14 35.03 8.07 1.54
CA ASN A 14 35.79 7.30 2.51
C ASN A 14 34.95 7.08 3.78
N PHE A 15 34.03 6.11 3.70
CA PHE A 15 33.22 5.68 4.83
C PHE A 15 33.02 4.17 4.79
N ALA A 16 32.75 3.58 5.96
CA ALA A 16 32.47 2.15 6.05
C ALA A 16 31.11 1.81 5.42
N GLY A 17 31.06 0.72 4.66
CA GLY A 17 29.83 0.20 4.08
C GLY A 17 29.46 0.78 2.72
N LYS A 18 28.17 0.68 2.36
CA LYS A 18 27.63 1.13 1.07
C LYS A 18 26.29 1.83 1.28
N ILE A 19 26.06 2.91 0.53
CA ILE A 19 24.78 3.62 0.50
C ILE A 19 24.18 3.44 -0.89
N TYR A 20 22.94 2.95 -0.94
CA TYR A 20 22.17 2.81 -2.17
C TYR A 20 21.05 3.86 -2.19
N VAL A 21 20.81 4.46 -3.35
CA VAL A 21 19.67 5.37 -3.57
C VAL A 21 18.73 4.70 -4.55
N ALA A 22 17.51 4.44 -4.11
CA ALA A 22 16.47 3.84 -4.92
C ALA A 22 15.33 4.83 -5.14
N CYS A 23 14.97 5.07 -6.39
CA CYS A 23 13.77 5.83 -6.76
C CYS A 23 12.71 4.82 -7.20
N ILE A 24 11.78 4.53 -6.30
CA ILE A 24 10.78 3.48 -6.48
C ILE A 24 9.52 4.06 -7.12
N VAL A 25 8.94 3.32 -8.06
CA VAL A 25 7.66 3.65 -8.70
C VAL A 25 6.53 2.81 -8.10
N HIS A 26 5.29 3.22 -8.37
CA HIS A 26 4.08 2.42 -8.11
C HIS A 26 3.72 2.23 -6.63
N GLU A 27 4.36 2.96 -5.71
CA GLU A 27 4.10 2.90 -4.28
C GLU A 27 2.62 3.20 -3.96
N GLU A 28 2.09 4.31 -4.49
CA GLU A 28 0.68 4.73 -4.32
C GLU A 28 -0.36 3.75 -4.89
N CYS A 29 0.03 2.91 -5.86
CA CYS A 29 -0.89 1.94 -6.46
C CYS A 29 -0.80 0.58 -5.77
N PHE A 30 0.42 0.09 -5.56
CA PHE A 30 0.71 -1.19 -4.97
C PHE A 30 2.00 -1.09 -4.14
N GLU A 31 1.78 -0.81 -2.86
CA GLU A 31 2.83 -0.63 -1.87
C GLU A 31 3.79 -1.84 -1.85
N GLY A 32 5.09 -1.56 -1.78
CA GLY A 32 6.11 -2.56 -1.50
C GLY A 32 6.53 -3.46 -2.66
N ILE A 33 5.82 -3.51 -3.80
CA ILE A 33 6.19 -4.41 -4.92
C ILE A 33 7.58 -4.07 -5.50
N ALA A 34 7.75 -2.83 -5.95
CA ALA A 34 9.01 -2.40 -6.54
C ALA A 34 10.12 -2.23 -5.48
N ALA A 35 9.77 -1.81 -4.26
CA ALA A 35 10.71 -1.71 -3.15
C ALA A 35 11.27 -3.10 -2.75
N ARG A 36 10.42 -4.14 -2.75
CA ARG A 36 10.83 -5.51 -2.45
C ARG A 36 11.92 -6.02 -3.38
N LEU A 37 11.81 -5.75 -4.68
CA LEU A 37 12.84 -6.14 -5.66
C LEU A 37 14.21 -5.50 -5.37
N VAL A 38 14.21 -4.25 -4.91
CA VAL A 38 15.44 -3.55 -4.50
C VAL A 38 16.00 -4.15 -3.22
N SER A 39 15.15 -4.38 -2.22
CA SER A 39 15.55 -5.02 -0.96
C SER A 39 16.11 -6.42 -1.16
N GLU A 40 15.50 -7.25 -2.01
CA GLU A 40 15.97 -8.60 -2.33
C GLU A 40 17.33 -8.60 -3.05
N ARG A 41 17.54 -7.61 -3.94
CA ARG A 41 18.78 -7.48 -4.71
C ARG A 41 19.96 -6.97 -3.89
N TYR A 42 19.73 -5.98 -3.03
CA TYR A 42 20.82 -5.27 -2.33
C TYR A 42 20.95 -5.66 -0.84
N GLN A 43 19.94 -6.31 -0.26
CA GLN A 43 19.93 -6.82 1.11
C GLN A 43 20.51 -5.83 2.13
N PRO A 44 19.95 -4.60 2.22
CA PRO A 44 20.50 -3.57 3.10
C PRO A 44 20.25 -3.91 4.58
N ASP A 45 21.21 -3.55 5.45
CA ASP A 45 21.06 -3.67 6.91
C ASP A 45 19.99 -2.72 7.46
N TYR A 46 19.84 -1.55 6.83
CA TYR A 46 18.89 -0.50 7.21
C TYR A 46 18.25 0.13 5.98
N VAL A 47 16.98 0.51 6.11
CA VAL A 47 16.22 1.23 5.07
C VAL A 47 15.66 2.51 5.67
N ILE A 48 15.87 3.63 4.97
CA ILE A 48 15.30 4.94 5.30
C ILE A 48 14.39 5.35 4.15
N ILE A 49 13.11 5.59 4.45
CA ILE A 49 12.12 6.06 3.49
C ILE A 49 11.88 7.55 3.75
N GLY A 50 12.13 8.38 2.74
CA GLY A 50 12.08 9.83 2.83
C GLY A 50 10.69 10.43 2.67
N GLU A 51 9.68 9.86 3.33
CA GLU A 51 8.30 10.35 3.30
C GLU A 51 8.06 11.57 4.19
N ALA A 52 7.02 12.34 3.87
CA ALA A 52 6.61 13.50 4.64
C ALA A 52 6.11 13.08 6.03
N SER A 53 6.90 13.37 7.06
CA SER A 53 6.65 12.94 8.44
C SER A 53 6.70 14.09 9.46
N GLU A 54 6.76 15.34 9.00
CA GLU A 54 6.96 16.53 9.85
C GLU A 54 8.20 16.40 10.77
N LEU A 55 9.28 15.81 10.25
CA LEU A 55 10.52 15.51 10.99
C LEU A 55 10.35 14.52 12.16
N ASN A 56 9.23 13.79 12.21
CA ASN A 56 9.04 12.72 13.18
C ASN A 56 9.61 11.40 12.65
N LEU A 57 10.33 10.69 13.51
CA LEU A 57 10.77 9.33 13.20
C LEU A 57 9.57 8.37 13.26
N LYS A 58 9.19 7.80 12.11
CA LYS A 58 8.19 6.74 12.01
C LYS A 58 8.90 5.40 11.83
N ILE A 59 8.68 4.47 12.75
CA ILE A 59 9.30 3.14 12.72
C ILE A 59 8.23 2.12 12.34
N GLY A 60 8.29 1.68 11.09
CA GLY A 60 7.34 0.72 10.53
C GLY A 60 5.95 1.32 10.25
N GLN A 61 5.10 0.50 9.64
CA GLN A 61 3.74 0.84 9.29
C GLN A 61 2.80 -0.36 9.48
N ARG A 62 1.50 -0.10 9.48
CA ARG A 62 0.49 -1.16 9.50
C ARG A 62 0.49 -1.85 8.13
N GLY A 63 0.35 -3.17 8.13
CA GLY A 63 0.09 -3.90 6.90
C GLY A 63 -1.28 -3.57 6.32
N ARG A 64 -1.47 -3.88 5.04
CA ARG A 64 -2.72 -3.73 4.30
C ARG A 64 -3.25 -5.08 3.86
N ALA A 65 -4.56 -5.27 3.94
CA ALA A 65 -5.27 -6.37 3.33
C ALA A 65 -6.40 -5.80 2.45
N GLU A 66 -6.52 -6.30 1.23
CA GLU A 66 -7.62 -5.96 0.33
C GLU A 66 -8.54 -7.17 0.21
N ILE A 67 -9.84 -6.97 0.47
CA ILE A 67 -10.86 -8.01 0.41
C ILE A 67 -11.90 -7.59 -0.62
N VAL A 68 -12.09 -8.41 -1.65
CA VAL A 68 -13.16 -8.22 -2.64
C VAL A 68 -14.38 -9.02 -2.18
N VAL A 69 -15.54 -8.36 -2.13
CA VAL A 69 -16.81 -9.02 -1.81
C VAL A 69 -17.81 -8.76 -2.93
N GLU A 70 -18.42 -9.84 -3.40
CA GLU A 70 -19.41 -9.80 -4.47
C GLU A 70 -20.76 -10.33 -3.95
N THR A 71 -21.84 -9.63 -4.27
CA THR A 71 -23.20 -10.09 -3.95
C THR A 71 -23.89 -10.67 -5.18
N PHE A 72 -24.55 -11.80 -5.00
CA PHE A 72 -25.28 -12.48 -6.06
C PHE A 72 -26.79 -12.42 -5.85
N GLY A 73 -27.49 -12.18 -6.95
CA GLY A 73 -28.94 -12.06 -7.03
C GLY A 73 -29.57 -13.16 -7.90
N LYS A 74 -30.87 -13.02 -8.11
CA LYS A 74 -31.66 -13.84 -9.02
C LYS A 74 -32.48 -12.91 -9.90
N PRO A 75 -32.32 -12.94 -11.24
CA PRO A 75 -33.10 -12.11 -12.15
C PRO A 75 -34.59 -12.39 -12.04
N ALA A 76 -35.41 -11.36 -12.24
CA ALA A 76 -36.85 -11.48 -12.35
C ALA A 76 -37.41 -10.37 -13.26
N HIS A 77 -38.61 -10.58 -13.76
CA HIS A 77 -39.35 -9.53 -14.46
C HIS A 77 -39.62 -8.37 -13.50
N SER A 78 -39.40 -7.12 -13.94
CA SER A 78 -39.55 -5.94 -13.08
C SER A 78 -40.94 -5.79 -12.47
N ALA A 79 -41.97 -6.25 -13.18
CA ALA A 79 -43.36 -6.30 -12.69
C ALA A 79 -43.63 -7.38 -11.62
N ASN A 80 -42.73 -8.34 -11.39
CA ASN A 80 -42.83 -9.34 -10.33
C ASN A 80 -41.48 -9.47 -9.56
N PRO A 81 -41.09 -8.42 -8.81
CA PRO A 81 -39.78 -8.37 -8.16
C PRO A 81 -39.59 -9.44 -7.09
N GLN A 82 -40.68 -9.95 -6.50
CA GLN A 82 -40.65 -10.98 -5.46
C GLN A 82 -40.15 -12.34 -5.97
N ALA A 83 -40.20 -12.59 -7.28
CA ALA A 83 -39.64 -13.81 -7.88
C ALA A 83 -38.11 -13.79 -7.98
N GLY A 84 -37.50 -12.61 -7.78
CA GLY A 84 -36.07 -12.35 -7.89
C GLY A 84 -35.40 -12.05 -6.57
N ILE A 85 -34.09 -11.81 -6.63
CA ILE A 85 -33.26 -11.39 -5.49
C ILE A 85 -32.36 -10.27 -5.99
N ASN A 86 -32.50 -9.09 -5.41
CA ASN A 86 -31.69 -7.93 -5.80
C ASN A 86 -30.31 -7.98 -5.13
N ALA A 87 -29.26 -8.21 -5.92
CA ALA A 87 -27.87 -8.21 -5.47
C ALA A 87 -27.45 -6.86 -4.86
N VAL A 88 -27.97 -5.75 -5.37
CA VAL A 88 -27.66 -4.39 -4.89
C VAL A 88 -28.17 -4.20 -3.46
N TYR A 89 -29.37 -4.68 -3.15
CA TYR A 89 -29.92 -4.58 -1.79
C TYR A 89 -29.17 -5.46 -0.79
N LYS A 90 -28.71 -6.65 -1.22
CA LYS A 90 -27.78 -7.45 -0.41
C LYS A 90 -26.47 -6.70 -0.13
N MET A 91 -25.88 -6.06 -1.15
CA MET A 91 -24.65 -5.29 -0.97
C MET A 91 -24.87 -4.09 -0.05
N ALA A 92 -26.00 -3.39 -0.17
CA ALA A 92 -26.35 -2.27 0.70
C ALA A 92 -26.41 -2.70 2.18
N GLN A 93 -27.07 -3.81 2.48
CA GLN A 93 -27.12 -4.37 3.84
C GLN A 93 -25.72 -4.78 4.36
N LEU A 94 -24.90 -5.36 3.50
CA LEU A 94 -23.52 -5.73 3.84
C LEU A 94 -22.67 -4.49 4.16
N ILE A 95 -22.77 -3.42 3.36
CA ILE A 95 -22.04 -2.16 3.59
C ILE A 95 -22.36 -1.60 4.98
N ASP A 96 -23.62 -1.62 5.40
CA ASP A 96 -24.00 -1.15 6.73
C ASP A 96 -23.41 -2.03 7.85
N LYS A 97 -23.29 -3.34 7.65
CA LYS A 97 -22.58 -4.22 8.59
C LYS A 97 -21.08 -3.95 8.62
N ILE A 98 -20.44 -3.75 7.46
CA ILE A 98 -19.01 -3.43 7.38
C ILE A 98 -18.69 -2.13 8.15
N ARG A 99 -19.54 -1.12 8.05
CA ARG A 99 -19.39 0.15 8.80
C ARG A 99 -19.37 -0.03 10.32
N THR A 100 -19.84 -1.15 10.86
CA THR A 100 -19.85 -1.45 12.30
C THR A 100 -18.64 -2.27 12.79
N ILE A 101 -17.69 -2.62 11.91
CA ILE A 101 -16.53 -3.48 12.24
C ILE A 101 -15.39 -2.72 12.97
N THR A 102 -15.51 -1.40 13.09
CA THR A 102 -14.56 -0.50 13.77
C THR A 102 -15.29 0.34 14.80
#